data_AF-A0A4Q7Q187-F1
#
_entry.id   AF-A0A4Q7Q187-F1
#
_cell.length_a   1.000
_cell.length_b   1.000
_cell.length_c   1.000
_cell.angle_alpha   90.00
_cell.angle_beta   90.00
_cell.angle_gamma   90.00
#
_symmetry.space_group_name_H-M   'P 1'
#
loop_
_entity.id
_entity.type
_entity.pdbx_description
1 polymer ?
#
loop_
_entity_poly.entity_id
_entity_poly.type
_entity_poly.pdbx_seq_one_letter_code
_entity_poly.pdbx_strand_id
1 'polypeptide(L)'
;MQKAPGDDVEAGSAQEAAPEGGDVVEMNEIGHRIALEEVFHRANNVLLDEQIVRSIDPDSTCGEAIEIMLAHGYSQLPVVRSGEVLGSFSFRSFAVIAVDNPWRTPLKDMPVEEFLEQLHIAHSDAELSSLYASLDSDDAVLIGSQNDLQAILTPADVRKYLEGLTEPFVQLGEIERCLRAVVKYALAPAELEECVNRVLRIRYAGREQELPATVEAMTLSEIIDVIGNKHNFSAFAPLLGPRREIFTTRFSQLGNLRNVVSHFKRDLSDEERQRIAGARSWLLRKLRGSGATL
;
A
#
# COMPACT_ATOMS: atom_id res chain seq x y z
N MET A 1 92.38 -0.87 14.00
CA MET A 1 91.71 -1.33 12.76
C MET A 1 90.84 -0.19 12.29
N GLN A 2 91.32 0.69 11.39
CA GLN A 2 91.13 0.65 9.91
C GLN A 2 89.64 0.66 9.52
N LYS A 3 89.10 1.48 8.61
CA LYS A 3 89.52 2.64 7.79
C LYS A 3 88.21 3.14 7.12
N ALA A 4 87.97 4.45 7.01
CA ALA A 4 86.93 5.04 6.12
C ALA A 4 87.45 5.08 4.64
N PRO A 5 86.84 5.75 3.62
CA PRO A 5 85.55 6.48 3.48
C PRO A 5 84.86 6.33 2.06
N GLY A 6 83.84 7.16 1.76
CA GLY A 6 83.46 7.67 0.41
C GLY A 6 82.32 6.95 -0.31
N ASP A 7 81.37 7.56 -1.04
CA ASP A 7 81.23 8.94 -1.55
C ASP A 7 79.76 9.26 -1.92
N ASP A 8 79.47 10.57 -1.95
CA ASP A 8 78.24 11.27 -2.35
C ASP A 8 77.88 11.14 -3.85
N VAL A 9 76.58 11.20 -4.20
CA VAL A 9 76.07 11.75 -5.48
C VAL A 9 74.69 12.42 -5.30
N GLU A 10 74.61 13.68 -5.73
CA GLU A 10 73.40 14.52 -5.87
C GLU A 10 72.45 14.07 -7.01
N ALA A 11 71.13 14.26 -6.82
CA ALA A 11 70.12 14.66 -7.82
C ALA A 11 68.80 14.89 -7.06
N GLY A 12 68.04 15.98 -7.18
CA GLY A 12 67.55 16.59 -8.42
C GLY A 12 66.03 16.37 -8.51
N SER A 13 65.26 17.29 -7.91
CA SER A 13 63.87 17.70 -8.24
C SER A 13 62.93 16.79 -9.06
N ALA A 14 61.76 16.47 -8.48
CA ALA A 14 60.46 16.62 -9.16
C ALA A 14 59.31 16.57 -8.14
N GLN A 15 58.59 17.68 -8.01
CA GLN A 15 57.24 17.75 -7.43
C GLN A 15 56.28 17.01 -8.35
N GLU A 16 55.51 16.06 -7.79
CA GLU A 16 54.33 15.52 -8.46
C GLU A 16 53.10 16.14 -7.79
N ALA A 17 52.54 17.13 -8.48
CA ALA A 17 51.29 17.80 -8.11
C ALA A 17 50.13 16.84 -8.38
N ALA A 18 49.31 16.58 -7.35
CA ALA A 18 48.02 15.95 -7.53
C ALA A 18 47.06 16.94 -8.22
N PRO A 19 46.29 16.52 -9.23
CA PRO A 19 45.37 17.42 -9.92
C PRO A 19 44.16 17.76 -9.03
N GLU A 20 43.94 19.06 -8.86
CA GLU A 20 42.67 19.65 -8.44
C GLU A 20 41.57 19.36 -9.47
N GLY A 21 40.33 19.29 -9.00
CA GLY A 21 39.15 19.59 -9.81
C GLY A 21 38.43 18.38 -10.41
N GLY A 22 37.57 17.77 -9.60
CA GLY A 22 36.45 16.97 -10.10
C GLY A 22 35.20 17.40 -9.35
N ASP A 23 34.33 18.15 -10.02
CA ASP A 23 33.08 18.70 -9.51
C ASP A 23 32.29 17.65 -8.72
N VAL A 24 32.16 17.90 -7.42
CA VAL A 24 31.20 17.19 -6.57
C VAL A 24 29.85 17.77 -6.93
N VAL A 25 29.05 17.03 -7.69
CA VAL A 25 27.65 17.39 -7.93
C VAL A 25 26.93 17.33 -6.58
N GLU A 26 26.64 18.50 -6.01
CA GLU A 26 25.79 18.65 -4.83
C GLU A 26 24.42 18.02 -5.13
N MET A 27 24.17 16.85 -4.53
CA MET A 27 22.82 16.31 -4.40
C MET A 27 22.11 17.14 -3.34
N ASN A 28 21.30 18.09 -3.79
CA ASN A 28 20.47 18.91 -2.91
C ASN A 28 19.53 18.02 -2.07
N GLU A 29 19.61 18.25 -0.77
CA GLU A 29 18.92 17.61 0.34
C GLU A 29 17.42 17.97 0.34
N ILE A 30 16.55 16.98 0.54
CA ILE A 30 15.74 16.72 1.76
C ILE A 30 15.46 15.21 1.69
N GLY A 31 16.48 14.41 1.99
CA GLY A 31 16.34 12.96 2.09
C GLY A 31 16.17 12.58 3.55
N HIS A 32 14.93 12.35 4.00
CA HIS A 32 14.74 11.63 5.27
C HIS A 32 15.48 10.31 5.13
N ARG A 33 16.51 10.09 5.96
CA ARG A 33 17.22 8.81 6.00
C ARG A 33 16.26 7.79 6.62
N ILE A 34 15.53 7.08 5.77
CA ILE A 34 14.72 5.94 6.18
C ILE A 34 15.69 4.89 6.73
N ALA A 35 15.51 4.48 7.98
CA ALA A 35 16.31 3.39 8.53
C ALA A 35 16.00 2.11 7.74
N LEU A 36 16.99 1.27 7.47
CA LEU A 36 16.80 0.08 6.61
C LEU A 36 15.72 -0.87 7.14
N GLU A 37 15.44 -0.81 8.43
CA GLU A 37 14.43 -1.60 9.12
C GLU A 37 12.99 -1.04 9.00
N GLU A 38 12.82 0.21 8.55
CA GLU A 38 11.51 0.86 8.30
C GLU A 38 10.88 0.42 6.97
N VAL A 39 11.59 -0.35 6.15
CA VAL A 39 11.04 -0.96 4.92
C VAL A 39 10.14 -2.16 5.20
N PHE A 40 10.19 -2.70 6.42
CA PHE A 40 9.38 -3.84 6.85
C PHE A 40 8.11 -3.38 7.55
N HIS A 41 7.03 -4.14 7.39
CA HIS A 41 5.74 -3.83 8.00
C HIS A 41 5.79 -4.04 9.52
N ARG A 42 5.49 -2.98 10.26
CA ARG A 42 5.41 -2.91 11.72
C ARG A 42 4.05 -2.40 12.17
N ALA A 43 3.75 -2.55 13.46
CA ALA A 43 2.49 -2.07 14.03
C ALA A 43 2.27 -0.57 13.77
N ASN A 44 3.28 0.28 13.95
CA ASN A 44 3.19 1.71 13.70
C ASN A 44 2.92 2.10 12.23
N ASN A 45 3.18 1.22 11.25
CA ASN A 45 2.80 1.48 9.86
C ASN A 45 1.29 1.29 9.61
N VAL A 46 0.63 0.51 10.47
CA VAL A 46 -0.79 0.16 10.34
C VAL A 46 -1.67 1.08 11.19
N LEU A 47 -1.16 1.49 12.35
CA LEU A 47 -1.86 2.40 13.24
C LEU A 47 -2.10 3.76 12.58
N LEU A 48 -3.23 4.37 12.94
CA LEU A 48 -3.55 5.73 12.55
C LEU A 48 -2.83 6.70 13.50
N ASP A 49 -2.23 7.75 12.97
CA ASP A 49 -1.39 8.71 13.73
C ASP A 49 -2.08 9.35 14.95
N GLU A 50 -3.42 9.36 15.01
CA GLU A 50 -4.23 10.02 16.05
C GLU A 50 -5.28 9.09 16.68
N GLN A 51 -4.98 7.80 16.88
CA GLN A 51 -5.95 6.91 17.51
C GLN A 51 -6.22 7.31 18.97
N ILE A 52 -7.45 7.76 19.26
CA ILE A 52 -7.92 7.99 20.62
C ILE A 52 -8.42 6.66 21.20
N VAL A 53 -7.62 6.07 22.07
CA VAL A 53 -8.00 4.82 22.76
C VAL A 53 -9.02 5.13 23.86
N ARG A 54 -10.22 4.57 23.74
CA ARG A 54 -11.22 4.60 24.80
C ARG A 54 -11.07 3.36 25.68
N SER A 55 -10.74 3.57 26.95
CA SER A 55 -10.71 2.55 27.99
C SER A 55 -11.91 2.70 28.93
N ILE A 56 -12.06 1.73 29.83
CA ILE A 56 -13.07 1.74 30.90
C ILE A 56 -12.42 1.41 32.26
N ASP A 57 -12.97 1.98 33.33
CA ASP A 57 -12.52 1.70 34.69
C ASP A 57 -13.00 0.30 35.13
N PRO A 58 -12.16 -0.51 35.81
CA PRO A 58 -12.51 -1.86 36.27
C PRO A 58 -13.77 -1.95 37.14
N ASP A 59 -14.10 -0.90 37.89
CA ASP A 59 -15.26 -0.88 38.79
C ASP A 59 -16.56 -0.52 38.04
N SER A 60 -16.45 -0.10 36.77
CA SER A 60 -17.60 0.17 35.91
C SER A 60 -18.40 -1.09 35.67
N THR A 61 -19.70 -0.95 35.42
CA THR A 61 -20.58 -2.09 35.23
C THR A 61 -20.48 -2.66 33.81
N CYS A 62 -20.76 -3.96 33.66
CA CYS A 62 -20.84 -4.61 32.35
C CYS A 62 -21.89 -3.95 31.44
N GLY A 63 -23.00 -3.47 32.03
CA GLY A 63 -24.04 -2.74 31.30
C GLY A 63 -23.49 -1.46 30.66
N GLU A 64 -22.77 -0.63 31.43
CA GLU A 64 -22.13 0.58 30.92
C GLU A 64 -21.10 0.28 29.82
N ALA A 65 -20.30 -0.77 30.02
CA ALA A 65 -19.31 -1.21 29.02
C ALA A 65 -19.98 -1.60 27.70
N ILE A 66 -21.04 -2.41 27.76
CA ILE A 66 -21.81 -2.84 26.59
C ILE A 66 -22.47 -1.64 25.91
N GLU A 67 -23.01 -0.67 26.66
CA GLU A 67 -23.58 0.55 26.09
C GLU A 67 -22.53 1.37 25.33
N ILE A 68 -21.33 1.55 25.90
CA ILE A 68 -20.21 2.21 25.21
C ILE A 68 -19.86 1.46 23.94
N MET A 69 -19.71 0.14 24.02
CA MET A 69 -19.34 -0.70 22.89
C MET A 69 -20.36 -0.60 21.75
N LEU A 70 -21.66 -0.71 22.05
CA LEU A 70 -22.73 -0.59 21.07
C LEU A 70 -22.81 0.81 20.46
N ALA A 71 -22.66 1.86 21.27
CA ALA A 71 -22.74 3.24 20.80
C ALA A 71 -21.61 3.61 19.81
N HIS A 72 -20.45 2.97 19.92
CA HIS A 72 -19.27 3.27 19.09
C HIS A 72 -18.94 2.16 18.08
N GLY A 73 -19.69 1.04 18.09
CA GLY A 73 -19.43 -0.12 17.24
C GLY A 73 -18.16 -0.89 17.62
N TYR A 74 -17.77 -0.87 18.89
CA TYR A 74 -16.64 -1.65 19.41
C TYR A 74 -17.08 -3.06 19.80
N SER A 75 -16.15 -4.02 19.69
CA SER A 75 -16.35 -5.40 20.18
C SER A 75 -15.66 -5.65 21.53
N GLN A 76 -14.82 -4.71 21.97
CA GLN A 76 -14.05 -4.80 23.20
C GLN A 76 -13.56 -3.42 23.67
N LEU A 77 -13.19 -3.34 24.95
CA LEU A 77 -12.65 -2.15 25.62
C LEU A 77 -11.47 -2.56 26.52
N PRO A 78 -10.31 -1.89 26.41
CA PRO A 78 -9.25 -2.03 27.41
C PRO A 78 -9.76 -1.58 28.79
N VAL A 79 -9.47 -2.37 29.80
CA VAL A 79 -9.77 -2.03 31.20
C VAL A 79 -8.50 -1.48 31.84
N VAL A 80 -8.58 -0.22 32.28
CA VAL A 80 -7.40 0.54 32.74
C VAL A 80 -7.70 1.17 34.09
N ARG A 81 -6.76 1.03 35.05
CA ARG A 81 -6.82 1.69 36.36
C ARG A 81 -5.55 2.48 36.57
N SER A 82 -5.66 3.79 36.79
CA SER A 82 -4.51 4.67 37.06
C SER A 82 -3.37 4.57 36.02
N GLY A 83 -3.71 4.32 34.75
CA GLY A 83 -2.75 4.15 33.65
C GLY A 83 -2.25 2.71 33.43
N GLU A 84 -2.52 1.80 34.37
CA GLU A 84 -2.19 0.37 34.23
C GLU A 84 -3.30 -0.37 33.48
N VAL A 85 -2.93 -1.08 32.43
CA VAL A 85 -3.79 -2.01 31.69
C VAL A 85 -3.95 -3.30 32.50
N LEU A 86 -5.18 -3.58 32.92
CA LEU A 86 -5.52 -4.79 33.68
C LEU A 86 -5.95 -5.96 32.77
N GLY A 87 -6.46 -5.64 31.58
CA GLY A 87 -6.95 -6.60 30.60
C GLY A 87 -7.90 -5.92 29.60
N SER A 88 -8.73 -6.73 28.95
CA SER A 88 -9.79 -6.27 28.05
C SER A 88 -11.14 -6.85 28.48
N PHE A 89 -12.19 -6.06 28.34
CA PHE A 89 -13.57 -6.52 28.42
C PHE A 89 -14.13 -6.63 27.01
N SER A 90 -14.63 -7.80 26.62
CA SER A 90 -15.24 -8.01 25.30
C SER A 90 -16.59 -8.71 25.39
N PHE A 91 -17.34 -8.70 24.29
CA PHE A 91 -18.55 -9.52 24.19
C PHE A 91 -18.26 -11.01 24.41
N ARG A 92 -17.06 -11.46 24.01
CA ARG A 92 -16.64 -12.86 24.11
C ARG A 92 -16.30 -13.22 25.55
N SER A 93 -15.43 -12.46 26.20
CA SER A 93 -15.03 -12.69 27.60
C SER A 93 -16.27 -12.63 28.50
N PHE A 94 -17.14 -11.64 28.28
CA PHE A 94 -18.43 -11.52 28.95
C PHE A 94 -19.27 -12.78 28.80
N ALA A 95 -19.48 -13.27 27.58
CA ALA A 95 -20.32 -14.43 27.32
C ALA A 95 -19.76 -15.74 27.91
N VAL A 96 -18.45 -15.98 27.76
CA VAL A 96 -17.78 -17.19 28.28
C VAL A 96 -17.89 -17.23 29.81
N ILE A 97 -17.47 -16.15 30.47
CA ILE A 97 -17.45 -16.07 31.94
C ILE A 97 -18.87 -16.03 32.52
N ALA A 98 -19.83 -15.40 31.82
CA ALA A 98 -21.23 -15.39 32.20
C ALA A 98 -21.85 -16.80 32.27
N VAL A 99 -21.45 -17.69 31.36
CA VAL A 99 -21.97 -19.07 31.30
C VAL A 99 -21.30 -19.99 32.31
N ASP A 100 -19.99 -19.81 32.53
CA ASP A 100 -19.19 -20.73 33.36
C ASP A 100 -19.40 -20.53 34.88
N ASN A 101 -20.08 -19.46 35.29
CA ASN A 101 -20.19 -19.08 36.70
C ASN A 101 -21.66 -18.88 37.13
N PRO A 102 -22.03 -19.34 38.35
CA PRO A 102 -23.36 -19.12 38.89
C PRO A 102 -23.49 -17.72 39.53
N TRP A 103 -23.93 -16.74 38.75
CA TRP A 103 -24.11 -15.36 39.20
C TRP A 103 -25.38 -15.17 40.04
N ARG A 104 -25.26 -14.43 41.15
CA ARG A 104 -26.40 -14.03 42.00
C ARG A 104 -26.86 -12.60 41.73
N THR A 105 -25.94 -11.76 41.26
CA THR A 105 -26.20 -10.38 40.83
C THR A 105 -26.54 -10.38 39.34
N PRO A 106 -27.45 -9.52 38.86
CA PRO A 106 -27.67 -9.38 37.43
C PRO A 106 -26.36 -9.03 36.72
N LEU A 107 -26.03 -9.75 35.65
CA LEU A 107 -24.76 -9.60 34.93
C LEU A 107 -24.45 -8.16 34.52
N LYS A 108 -25.47 -7.40 34.12
CA LYS A 108 -25.33 -5.98 33.75
C LYS A 108 -24.81 -5.09 34.88
N ASP A 109 -25.03 -5.46 36.13
CA ASP A 109 -24.66 -4.69 37.33
C ASP A 109 -23.32 -5.17 37.91
N MET A 110 -22.73 -6.23 37.33
CA MET A 110 -21.42 -6.74 37.74
C MET A 110 -20.30 -5.83 37.23
N PRO A 111 -19.20 -5.67 37.99
CA PRO A 111 -18.05 -4.89 37.53
C PRO A 111 -17.34 -5.60 36.37
N VAL A 112 -16.74 -4.83 35.47
CA VAL A 112 -16.05 -5.36 34.28
C VAL A 112 -14.79 -6.16 34.64
N GLU A 113 -14.16 -5.90 35.79
CA GLU A 113 -12.96 -6.64 36.23
C GLU A 113 -13.19 -8.15 36.46
N GLU A 114 -14.45 -8.57 36.65
CA GLU A 114 -14.83 -9.98 36.77
C GLU A 114 -14.89 -10.70 35.42
N PHE A 115 -14.85 -9.95 34.31
CA PHE A 115 -15.03 -10.46 32.94
C PHE A 115 -13.84 -10.17 32.03
N LEU A 116 -12.64 -10.05 32.61
CA LEU A 116 -11.43 -9.72 31.86
C LEU A 116 -10.90 -10.89 31.04
N GLU A 117 -10.39 -10.58 29.86
CA GLU A 117 -9.44 -11.40 29.14
C GLU A 117 -8.08 -10.69 29.03
N GLN A 118 -7.02 -11.47 28.89
CA GLN A 118 -5.66 -10.93 28.74
C GLN A 118 -5.32 -10.84 27.26
N LEU A 119 -5.11 -9.63 26.78
CA LEU A 119 -4.64 -9.40 25.42
C LEU A 119 -3.12 -9.34 25.38
N HIS A 120 -2.55 -9.75 24.24
CA HIS A 120 -1.15 -9.49 23.98
C HIS A 120 -0.86 -7.98 23.94
N ILE A 121 0.17 -7.55 24.68
CA ILE A 121 0.71 -6.19 24.62
C ILE A 121 2.01 -6.23 23.82
N ALA A 122 2.06 -5.50 22.72
CA ALA A 122 3.22 -5.40 21.84
C ALA A 122 3.76 -3.97 21.79
N HIS A 123 5.04 -3.82 21.45
CA HIS A 123 5.64 -2.52 21.20
C HIS A 123 5.23 -2.01 19.80
N SER A 124 5.22 -0.69 19.60
CA SER A 124 4.78 -0.07 18.34
C SER A 124 5.66 -0.41 17.13
N ASP A 125 6.90 -0.84 17.36
CA ASP A 125 7.85 -1.24 16.34
C ASP A 125 7.86 -2.76 16.07
N ALA A 126 6.98 -3.52 16.73
CA ALA A 126 6.86 -4.96 16.52
C ALA A 126 6.53 -5.26 15.06
N GLU A 127 7.15 -6.32 14.52
CA GLU A 127 6.88 -6.77 13.16
C GLU A 127 5.41 -7.22 13.05
N LEU A 128 4.69 -6.72 12.05
CA LEU A 128 3.26 -6.98 11.88
C LEU A 128 2.95 -8.48 11.79
N SER A 129 3.83 -9.25 11.16
CA SER A 129 3.67 -10.70 11.00
C SER A 129 3.63 -11.46 12.32
N SER A 130 4.38 -10.97 13.32
CA SER A 130 4.43 -11.57 14.66
C SER A 130 3.12 -11.40 15.44
N LEU A 131 2.28 -10.45 15.04
CA LEU A 131 1.04 -10.09 15.72
C LEU A 131 -0.19 -10.86 15.20
N TYR A 132 -0.09 -11.55 14.05
CA TYR A 132 -1.23 -12.20 13.42
C TYR A 132 -1.88 -13.26 14.29
N ALA A 133 -1.10 -14.08 14.99
CA ALA A 133 -1.66 -15.10 15.87
C ALA A 133 -2.56 -14.50 16.96
N SER A 134 -2.12 -13.41 17.57
CA SER A 134 -2.87 -12.68 18.60
C SER A 134 -4.08 -11.95 18.02
N LEU A 135 -3.95 -11.37 16.82
CA LEU A 135 -5.07 -10.73 16.13
C LEU A 135 -6.16 -11.73 15.73
N ASP A 136 -5.77 -12.93 15.32
CA ASP A 136 -6.69 -14.01 14.95
C ASP A 136 -7.37 -14.62 16.18
N SER A 137 -6.64 -14.76 17.29
CA SER A 137 -7.22 -15.32 18.51
C SER A 137 -8.05 -14.29 19.25
N ASP A 138 -7.58 -13.06 19.43
CA ASP A 138 -8.13 -12.13 20.42
C ASP A 138 -8.83 -10.90 19.80
N ASP A 139 -8.91 -10.84 18.47
CA ASP A 139 -9.49 -9.73 17.68
C ASP A 139 -8.84 -8.35 17.93
N ALA A 140 -7.80 -8.26 18.75
CA ALA A 140 -6.98 -7.07 18.97
C ALA A 140 -5.62 -7.39 19.60
N VAL A 141 -4.69 -6.45 19.42
CA VAL A 141 -3.42 -6.37 20.15
C VAL A 141 -3.31 -4.98 20.74
N LEU A 142 -2.93 -4.89 22.01
CA LEU A 142 -2.66 -3.62 22.68
C LEU A 142 -1.25 -3.16 22.32
N ILE A 143 -1.09 -1.89 21.97
CA ILE A 143 0.20 -1.33 21.57
C ILE A 143 0.69 -0.36 22.64
N GLY A 144 1.93 -0.54 23.07
CA GLY A 144 2.59 0.25 24.12
C GLY A 144 3.20 -0.65 25.19
N SER A 145 2.86 -0.37 26.45
CA SER A 145 3.27 -1.17 27.60
C SER A 145 2.13 -1.33 28.61
N GLN A 146 2.33 -2.15 29.63
CA GLN A 146 1.34 -2.35 30.69
C GLN A 146 0.93 -1.05 31.41
N ASN A 147 1.81 -0.05 31.50
CA ASN A 147 1.54 1.23 32.17
C ASN A 147 1.42 2.41 31.22
N ASP A 148 1.43 2.16 29.91
CA ASP A 148 1.38 3.18 28.87
C ASP A 148 0.70 2.58 27.64
N LEU A 149 -0.64 2.57 27.66
CA LEU A 149 -1.44 2.12 26.53
C LEU A 149 -1.50 3.23 25.49
N GLN A 150 -0.87 3.00 24.34
CA GLN A 150 -0.75 3.99 23.28
C GLN A 150 -1.81 3.81 22.20
N ALA A 151 -2.06 2.56 21.80
CA ALA A 151 -2.94 2.24 20.69
C ALA A 151 -3.56 0.85 20.84
N ILE A 152 -4.55 0.56 20.00
CA ILE A 152 -5.09 -0.79 19.79
C ILE A 152 -4.99 -1.10 18.30
N LEU A 153 -4.31 -2.20 17.98
CA LEU A 153 -4.26 -2.75 16.63
C LEU A 153 -5.36 -3.80 16.47
N THR A 154 -6.21 -3.66 15.46
CA THR A 154 -7.28 -4.62 15.16
C THR A 154 -7.14 -5.24 13.77
N PRO A 155 -7.78 -6.40 13.48
CA PRO A 155 -7.86 -6.94 12.13
C PRO A 155 -8.44 -5.94 11.11
N ALA A 156 -9.29 -5.00 11.55
CA ALA A 156 -9.83 -3.97 10.67
C ALA A 156 -8.77 -2.96 10.22
N ASP A 157 -7.81 -2.64 11.08
CA ASP A 157 -6.71 -1.72 10.76
C ASP A 157 -5.74 -2.39 9.79
N VAL A 158 -5.37 -3.65 10.06
CA VAL A 158 -4.53 -4.46 9.16
C VAL A 158 -5.18 -4.59 7.78
N ARG A 159 -6.48 -4.86 7.71
CA ARG A 159 -7.20 -4.93 6.43
C ARG A 159 -7.14 -3.60 5.68
N LYS A 160 -7.42 -2.47 6.34
CA LYS A 160 -7.38 -1.14 5.71
C LYS A 160 -5.98 -0.82 5.19
N TYR A 161 -4.95 -1.17 5.96
CA TYR A 161 -3.55 -1.00 5.56
C TYR A 161 -3.24 -1.81 4.30
N LEU A 162 -3.56 -3.11 4.30
CA LEU A 162 -3.33 -3.99 3.15
C LEU A 162 -4.16 -3.60 1.93
N GLU A 163 -5.40 -3.14 2.13
CA GLU A 163 -6.24 -2.56 1.07
C GLU A 163 -5.55 -1.35 0.45
N GLY A 164 -5.03 -0.43 1.27
CA GLY A 164 -4.26 0.73 0.80
C GLY A 164 -3.02 0.37 -0.01
N LEU A 165 -2.32 -0.71 0.34
CA LEU A 165 -1.15 -1.20 -0.40
C LEU A 165 -1.53 -1.87 -1.73
N THR A 166 -2.65 -2.61 -1.75
CA THR A 166 -3.00 -3.49 -2.88
C THR A 166 -3.94 -2.85 -3.89
N GLU A 167 -4.77 -1.88 -3.47
CA GLU A 167 -5.80 -1.27 -4.31
C GLU A 167 -5.25 -0.70 -5.64
N PRO A 168 -4.13 0.04 -5.68
CA PRO A 168 -3.60 0.55 -6.96
C PRO A 168 -3.24 -0.58 -7.93
N PHE A 169 -2.67 -1.68 -7.42
CA PHE A 169 -2.29 -2.83 -8.22
C PHE A 169 -3.52 -3.53 -8.82
N VAL A 170 -4.55 -3.74 -7.99
CA VAL A 170 -5.82 -4.35 -8.41
C VAL A 170 -6.51 -3.49 -9.47
N GLN A 171 -6.66 -2.19 -9.20
CA GLN A 171 -7.33 -1.25 -10.12
C GLN A 171 -6.59 -1.14 -11.46
N LEU A 172 -5.26 -1.05 -11.46
CA LEU A 172 -4.47 -1.03 -12.69
C LEU A 172 -4.64 -2.33 -13.48
N GLY A 173 -4.65 -3.48 -12.80
CA GLY A 173 -4.92 -4.76 -13.44
C GLY A 173 -6.31 -4.85 -14.06
N GLU A 174 -7.33 -4.30 -13.41
CA GLU A 174 -8.68 -4.22 -13.97
C GLU A 174 -8.76 -3.29 -15.17
N ILE A 175 -8.12 -2.11 -15.11
CA ILE A 175 -8.02 -1.19 -16.24
C ILE A 175 -7.35 -1.89 -17.42
N GLU A 176 -6.21 -2.55 -17.21
CA GLU A 176 -5.48 -3.24 -18.27
C GLU A 176 -6.34 -4.34 -18.91
N ARG A 177 -6.91 -5.25 -18.11
CA ARG A 177 -7.81 -6.30 -18.62
C ARG A 177 -9.01 -5.74 -19.38
N CYS A 178 -9.58 -4.64 -18.87
CA CYS A 178 -10.70 -3.95 -19.50
C CYS A 178 -10.31 -3.36 -20.85
N LEU A 179 -9.17 -2.66 -20.94
CA LEU A 179 -8.70 -2.11 -22.21
C LEU A 179 -8.36 -3.22 -23.22
N ARG A 180 -7.79 -4.35 -22.77
CA ARG A 180 -7.59 -5.53 -23.64
C ARG A 180 -8.92 -6.05 -24.18
N ALA A 181 -9.95 -6.17 -23.34
CA ALA A 181 -11.29 -6.57 -23.76
C ALA A 181 -11.91 -5.60 -24.77
N VAL A 182 -11.76 -4.29 -24.55
CA VAL A 182 -12.20 -3.24 -25.49
C VAL A 182 -11.53 -3.41 -26.85
N VAL A 183 -10.22 -3.69 -26.88
CA VAL A 183 -9.51 -3.92 -28.15
C VAL A 183 -10.05 -5.15 -28.88
N LYS A 184 -10.19 -6.27 -28.18
CA LYS A 184 -10.71 -7.51 -28.78
C LYS A 184 -12.14 -7.39 -29.30
N TYR A 185 -12.98 -6.62 -28.62
CA TYR A 185 -14.36 -6.40 -29.04
C TYR A 185 -14.43 -5.50 -30.27
N ALA A 186 -13.59 -4.47 -30.34
CA ALA A 186 -13.67 -3.44 -31.37
C ALA A 186 -12.91 -3.78 -32.67
N LEU A 187 -11.91 -4.66 -32.62
CA LEU A 187 -11.04 -4.96 -33.76
C LEU A 187 -11.01 -6.46 -34.07
N ALA A 188 -11.14 -6.81 -35.34
CA ALA A 188 -10.77 -8.12 -35.86
C ALA A 188 -9.24 -8.29 -35.87
N PRO A 189 -8.70 -9.54 -35.91
CA PRO A 189 -7.26 -9.78 -35.86
C PRO A 189 -6.44 -9.04 -36.92
N ALA A 190 -6.93 -8.95 -38.16
CA ALA A 190 -6.25 -8.22 -39.22
C ALA A 190 -6.22 -6.68 -38.99
N GLU A 191 -7.30 -6.13 -38.43
CA GLU A 191 -7.39 -4.70 -38.10
C GLU A 191 -6.48 -4.35 -36.91
N LEU A 192 -6.36 -5.27 -35.95
CA LEU A 192 -5.42 -5.14 -34.83
C LEU A 192 -3.98 -5.03 -35.33
N GLU A 193 -3.56 -5.92 -36.23
CA GLU A 193 -2.22 -5.90 -36.81
C GLU A 193 -1.92 -4.57 -37.49
N GLU A 194 -2.87 -4.03 -38.27
CA GLU A 194 -2.72 -2.72 -38.91
C GLU A 194 -2.60 -1.60 -37.86
N CYS A 195 -3.46 -1.62 -36.85
CA CYS A 195 -3.45 -0.63 -35.76
C CYS A 195 -2.15 -0.66 -34.96
N VAL A 196 -1.61 -1.85 -34.67
CA VAL A 196 -0.34 -2.06 -33.98
C VAL A 196 0.82 -1.55 -34.83
N ASN A 197 0.90 -1.94 -36.11
CA ASN A 197 1.94 -1.49 -37.02
C ASN A 197 1.97 0.04 -37.18
N ARG A 198 0.79 0.67 -37.22
CA ARG A 198 0.67 2.13 -37.33
C ARG A 198 1.28 2.89 -36.15
N VAL A 199 1.23 2.31 -34.95
CA VAL A 199 1.58 3.00 -33.71
C VAL A 199 2.92 2.53 -33.14
N LEU A 200 3.14 1.22 -33.09
CA LEU A 200 4.26 0.63 -32.36
C LEU A 200 5.50 0.41 -33.23
N ARG A 201 5.39 0.42 -34.57
CA ARG A 201 6.53 0.16 -35.45
C ARG A 201 7.75 1.04 -35.16
N ILE A 202 7.55 2.31 -34.81
CA ILE A 202 8.66 3.23 -34.48
C ILE A 202 9.36 2.80 -33.18
N ARG A 203 8.61 2.33 -32.17
CA ARG A 203 9.15 1.85 -30.88
C ARG A 203 9.94 0.54 -31.02
N TYR A 204 9.66 -0.22 -32.08
CA TYR A 204 10.27 -1.50 -32.41
C TYR A 204 11.18 -1.43 -33.64
N ALA A 205 11.66 -0.24 -34.02
CA ALA A 205 12.56 -0.07 -35.16
C ALA A 205 13.82 -0.94 -34.99
N GLY A 206 14.15 -1.75 -36.00
CA GLY A 206 15.27 -2.70 -35.97
C GLY A 206 14.99 -4.02 -35.23
N ARG A 207 13.79 -4.18 -34.69
CA ARG A 207 13.30 -5.39 -34.01
C ARG A 207 11.82 -5.63 -34.32
N GLU A 208 11.44 -5.41 -35.57
CA GLU A 208 10.05 -5.49 -36.03
C GLU A 208 9.44 -6.87 -35.82
N GLN A 209 10.28 -7.92 -35.77
CA GLN A 209 9.87 -9.30 -35.45
C GLN A 209 9.32 -9.44 -34.01
N GLU A 210 9.63 -8.50 -33.11
CA GLU A 210 9.15 -8.49 -31.71
C GLU A 210 7.83 -7.72 -31.55
N LEU A 211 7.23 -7.23 -32.63
CA LEU A 211 5.94 -6.54 -32.55
C LEU A 211 4.87 -7.47 -31.95
N PRO A 212 4.07 -6.99 -31.00
CA PRO A 212 3.06 -7.82 -30.34
C PRO A 212 1.97 -8.22 -31.33
N ALA A 213 1.90 -9.52 -31.63
CA ALA A 213 0.90 -10.09 -32.55
C ALA A 213 -0.51 -10.20 -31.92
N THR A 214 -0.59 -10.22 -30.59
CA THR A 214 -1.86 -10.34 -29.86
C THR A 214 -2.00 -9.23 -28.85
N VAL A 215 -3.26 -8.99 -28.45
CA VAL A 215 -3.56 -7.98 -27.46
C VAL A 215 -2.88 -8.30 -26.14
N GLU A 216 -2.77 -9.58 -25.76
CA GLU A 216 -2.13 -10.11 -24.55
C GLU A 216 -0.62 -9.83 -24.48
N ALA A 217 0.06 -9.80 -25.61
CA ALA A 217 1.49 -9.54 -25.67
C ALA A 217 1.84 -8.06 -25.45
N MET A 218 0.86 -7.16 -25.54
CA MET A 218 1.07 -5.72 -25.33
C MET A 218 1.19 -5.36 -23.84
N THR A 219 1.98 -4.34 -23.54
CA THR A 219 1.98 -3.63 -22.25
C THR A 219 0.78 -2.69 -22.12
N LEU A 220 0.46 -2.24 -20.90
CA LEU A 220 -0.59 -1.25 -20.68
C LEU A 220 -0.38 0.03 -21.52
N SER A 221 0.85 0.55 -21.55
CA SER A 221 1.18 1.75 -22.33
C SER A 221 0.90 1.55 -23.82
N GLU A 222 1.25 0.38 -24.37
CA GLU A 222 1.03 0.05 -25.78
C GLU A 222 -0.45 -0.06 -26.12
N ILE A 223 -1.25 -0.66 -25.25
CA ILE A 223 -2.70 -0.71 -25.42
C ILE A 223 -3.29 0.70 -25.44
N ILE A 224 -2.85 1.57 -24.52
CA ILE A 224 -3.29 2.97 -24.45
C ILE A 224 -2.88 3.73 -25.72
N ASP A 225 -1.66 3.52 -26.22
CA ASP A 225 -1.17 4.15 -27.45
C ASP A 225 -1.98 3.70 -28.68
N VAL A 226 -2.26 2.40 -28.79
CA VAL A 226 -3.06 1.82 -29.88
C VAL A 226 -4.48 2.39 -29.87
N ILE A 227 -5.13 2.44 -28.70
CA ILE A 227 -6.48 3.02 -28.58
C ILE A 227 -6.45 4.53 -28.85
N GLY A 228 -5.53 5.26 -28.23
CA GLY A 228 -5.46 6.72 -28.25
C GLY A 228 -4.99 7.34 -29.56
N ASN A 229 -4.54 6.53 -30.53
CA ASN A 229 -4.11 7.01 -31.84
C ASN A 229 -5.29 7.60 -32.64
N LYS A 230 -5.06 8.77 -33.26
CA LYS A 230 -6.09 9.49 -34.03
C LYS A 230 -6.74 8.68 -35.16
N HIS A 231 -6.00 7.75 -35.77
CA HIS A 231 -6.49 6.93 -36.88
C HIS A 231 -7.16 5.64 -36.42
N ASN A 232 -6.89 5.18 -35.18
CA ASN A 232 -7.47 3.97 -34.63
C ASN A 232 -8.74 4.27 -33.82
N PHE A 233 -8.83 5.47 -33.22
CA PHE A 233 -9.86 5.79 -32.23
C PHE A 233 -11.31 5.67 -32.75
N SER A 234 -11.54 5.80 -34.05
CA SER A 234 -12.87 5.63 -34.65
C SER A 234 -13.48 4.26 -34.35
N ALA A 235 -12.67 3.19 -34.30
CA ALA A 235 -13.12 1.85 -33.95
C ALA A 235 -13.56 1.72 -32.48
N PHE A 236 -12.96 2.51 -31.58
CA PHE A 236 -13.22 2.46 -30.14
C PHE A 236 -14.29 3.47 -29.68
N ALA A 237 -14.61 4.46 -30.50
CA ALA A 237 -15.58 5.50 -30.20
C ALA A 237 -16.98 4.99 -29.78
N PRO A 238 -17.51 3.87 -30.33
CA PRO A 238 -18.79 3.30 -29.88
C PRO A 238 -18.78 2.87 -28.40
N LEU A 239 -17.64 2.43 -27.87
CA LEU A 239 -17.50 1.97 -26.48
C LEU A 239 -17.05 3.10 -25.55
N LEU A 240 -16.07 3.89 -25.98
CA LEU A 240 -15.40 4.88 -25.14
C LEU A 240 -15.98 6.30 -25.27
N GLY A 241 -16.84 6.50 -26.26
CA GLY A 241 -17.40 7.78 -26.66
C GLY A 241 -16.54 8.50 -27.72
N PRO A 242 -17.08 9.56 -28.34
CA PRO A 242 -16.50 10.16 -29.55
C PRO A 242 -15.27 11.04 -29.30
N ARG A 243 -15.00 11.46 -28.06
CA ARG A 243 -13.94 12.42 -27.72
C ARG A 243 -12.66 11.71 -27.29
N ARG A 244 -11.75 11.48 -28.25
CA ARG A 244 -10.43 10.86 -28.04
C ARG A 244 -9.59 11.56 -26.97
N GLU A 245 -9.68 12.88 -26.89
CA GLU A 245 -8.90 13.72 -25.98
C GLU A 245 -9.20 13.34 -24.52
N ILE A 246 -10.47 13.03 -24.20
CA ILE A 246 -10.87 12.60 -22.86
C ILE A 246 -10.18 11.27 -22.50
N PHE A 247 -10.07 10.34 -23.45
CA PHE A 247 -9.35 9.09 -23.24
C PHE A 247 -7.85 9.38 -23.03
N THR A 248 -7.20 10.07 -23.96
CA THR A 248 -5.75 10.30 -23.86
C THR A 248 -5.35 11.04 -22.59
N THR A 249 -6.13 12.04 -22.15
CA THR A 249 -5.87 12.79 -20.91
C THR A 249 -6.00 11.91 -19.67
N ARG A 250 -6.93 10.95 -19.67
CA ARG A 250 -7.15 10.06 -18.50
C ARG A 250 -6.12 8.94 -18.40
N PHE A 251 -5.69 8.41 -19.54
CA PHE A 251 -4.90 7.16 -19.58
C PHE A 251 -3.40 7.38 -19.77
N SER A 252 -2.94 8.52 -20.31
CA SER A 252 -1.53 8.74 -20.70
C SER A 252 -0.50 8.47 -19.60
N GLN A 253 -0.84 8.71 -18.34
CA GLN A 253 0.08 8.53 -17.22
C GLN A 253 0.00 7.14 -16.57
N LEU A 254 -1.03 6.35 -16.86
CA LEU A 254 -1.24 5.06 -16.19
C LEU A 254 -0.15 4.03 -16.52
N GLY A 255 0.46 4.12 -17.70
CA GLY A 255 1.61 3.27 -18.05
C GLY A 255 2.79 3.46 -17.10
N ASN A 256 3.10 4.72 -16.76
CA ASN A 256 4.15 5.05 -15.80
C ASN A 256 3.77 4.62 -14.39
N LEU A 257 2.53 4.90 -13.96
CA LEU A 257 2.05 4.48 -12.63
C LEU A 257 2.08 2.96 -12.48
N ARG A 258 1.68 2.22 -13.52
CA ARG A 258 1.81 0.77 -13.55
C ARG A 258 3.24 0.32 -13.34
N ASN A 259 4.21 0.94 -13.99
CA ASN A 259 5.62 0.61 -13.78
C ASN A 259 6.14 1.00 -12.38
N VAL A 260 5.63 2.08 -11.77
CA VAL A 260 5.96 2.43 -10.38
C VAL A 260 5.47 1.34 -9.44
N VAL A 261 4.20 0.94 -9.56
CA VAL A 261 3.58 -0.08 -8.69
C VAL A 261 4.19 -1.46 -8.93
N SER A 262 4.29 -1.92 -10.18
CA SER A 262 4.79 -3.27 -10.50
C SER A 262 6.27 -3.49 -10.19
N HIS A 263 7.06 -2.42 -10.09
CA HIS A 263 8.48 -2.50 -9.72
C HIS A 263 8.75 -1.96 -8.32
N PHE A 264 7.71 -1.72 -7.51
CA PHE A 264 7.82 -1.22 -6.13
C PHE A 264 8.76 -0.02 -6.01
N LYS A 265 8.74 0.90 -6.98
CA LYS A 265 9.74 1.98 -7.07
C LYS A 265 9.62 3.00 -5.95
N ARG A 266 8.38 3.28 -5.53
CA ARG A 266 8.00 4.20 -4.46
C ARG A 266 6.51 4.08 -4.17
N ASP A 267 6.08 4.70 -3.08
CA ASP A 267 4.66 4.91 -2.81
C ASP A 267 4.01 5.88 -3.79
N LEU A 268 2.72 5.66 -4.02
CA LEU A 268 1.88 6.55 -4.81
C LEU A 268 1.32 7.68 -3.95
N SER A 269 1.32 8.89 -4.51
CA SER A 269 0.61 10.01 -3.90
C SER A 269 -0.91 9.82 -3.99
N ASP A 270 -1.66 10.55 -3.17
CA ASP A 270 -3.12 10.52 -3.20
C ASP A 270 -3.68 10.93 -4.57
N GLU A 271 -3.05 11.91 -5.23
CA GLU A 271 -3.44 12.32 -6.58
C GLU A 271 -3.27 11.19 -7.60
N GLU A 272 -2.19 10.41 -7.49
CA GLU A 272 -1.93 9.26 -8.36
C GLU A 272 -2.94 8.14 -8.13
N ARG A 273 -3.25 7.85 -6.85
CA ARG A 273 -4.30 6.90 -6.45
C ARG A 273 -5.66 7.32 -7.01
N GLN A 274 -6.03 8.60 -6.85
CA GLN A 274 -7.27 9.16 -7.40
C GLN A 274 -7.31 9.09 -8.92
N ARG A 275 -6.17 9.29 -9.61
CA ARG A 275 -6.10 9.18 -11.07
C ARG A 275 -6.39 7.75 -11.55
N ILE A 276 -5.83 6.74 -10.88
CA ILE A 276 -6.10 5.31 -11.18
C ILE A 276 -7.59 5.01 -10.93
N ALA A 277 -8.10 5.34 -9.74
CA ALA A 277 -9.49 5.09 -9.36
C ALA A 277 -10.49 5.81 -10.31
N GLY A 278 -10.17 7.04 -10.70
CA GLY A 278 -10.96 7.84 -11.63
C GLY A 278 -10.99 7.27 -13.05
N ALA A 279 -9.85 6.76 -13.54
CA ALA A 279 -9.78 6.09 -14.84
C ALA A 279 -10.60 4.79 -14.87
N ARG A 280 -10.47 3.96 -13.82
CA ARG A 280 -11.27 2.74 -13.63
C ARG A 280 -12.77 3.04 -13.61
N SER A 281 -13.19 3.98 -12.77
CA SER A 281 -14.59 4.37 -12.62
C SER A 281 -15.17 4.92 -13.93
N TRP A 282 -14.36 5.64 -14.70
CA TRP A 282 -14.75 6.13 -16.01
C TRP A 282 -14.98 4.99 -17.02
N LEU A 283 -14.09 3.99 -17.08
CA LEU A 283 -14.26 2.80 -17.95
C LEU A 283 -15.53 2.04 -17.59
N LEU A 284 -15.72 1.76 -16.30
CA LEU A 284 -16.88 1.02 -15.81
C LEU A 284 -18.19 1.70 -16.22
N ARG A 285 -18.28 3.03 -16.07
CA ARG A 285 -19.45 3.80 -16.49
C ARG A 285 -19.66 3.75 -18.00
N LYS A 286 -18.61 3.84 -18.80
CA LYS A 286 -18.69 3.80 -20.26
C LYS A 286 -19.21 2.46 -20.77
N LEU A 287 -18.67 1.36 -20.26
CA LEU A 287 -19.01 0.02 -20.72
C LEU A 287 -20.36 -0.47 -20.20
N ARG A 288 -20.78 -0.06 -18.99
CA ARG A 288 -22.15 -0.30 -18.53
C ARG A 288 -23.19 0.39 -19.42
N GLY A 289 -22.87 1.58 -19.92
CA GLY A 289 -23.74 2.34 -20.81
C GLY A 289 -23.79 1.83 -22.26
N SER A 290 -22.84 1.00 -22.67
CA SER A 290 -22.76 0.50 -24.06
C SER A 290 -23.47 -0.82 -24.31
N GLY A 291 -23.86 -1.56 -23.26
CA GLY A 291 -24.52 -2.87 -23.38
C GLY A 291 -23.65 -3.97 -24.01
N ALA A 292 -22.34 -3.74 -24.13
CA ALA A 292 -21.40 -4.68 -24.76
C ALA A 292 -21.16 -5.89 -23.86
N THR A 293 -21.21 -7.09 -24.45
CA THR A 293 -20.88 -8.36 -23.79
C THR A 293 -19.78 -9.03 -24.61
N LEU A 294 -18.79 -9.63 -23.95
CA LEU A 294 -17.74 -10.41 -24.61
C LEU A 294 -18.28 -11.75 -25.09
#